data_AF-A0A852R7E9-F1
#
_entry.id   AF-A0A852R7E9-F1
#
_cell.length_a   1.000
_cell.length_b   1.000
_cell.length_c   1.000
_cell.angle_alpha   90.00
_cell.angle_beta   90.00
_cell.angle_gamma   90.00
#
_symmetry.space_group_name_H-M   'P 1'
#
loop_
_entity.id
_entity.type
_entity.pdbx_description
1 polymer ?
#
loop_
_entity_poly.entity_id
_entity_poly.type
_entity_poly.pdbx_seq_one_letter_code
_entity_poly.pdbx_strand_id
1 'polypeptide(L)'
;MIRRFASLVAAAVLAVCASAAPARADGEIGLSSDGVTWVRQLTTPLYDAGFAWVPGDVEERSFRVRNDGPSAGELTVDVVAGDPQAFLASPDLLLEARVGSGPWVEVVPGTTHLQPAVLDIAKGADTSVTVRGTLRAETTGHMDEIAPFEVRVTMSEDGDVGGQEEGEDDGEVNGSAALPDTGGPFGVGVIWLAAGLVGAGIALVRPGRRQRTEVADRG
;
A
#
# COMPACT_ATOMS: atom_id res chain seq x y z
N MET A 1 19.72 -1.23 -42.11
CA MET A 1 20.34 -1.30 -40.76
C MET A 1 19.68 -0.37 -39.74
N ILE A 2 19.14 0.80 -40.14
CA ILE A 2 18.47 1.79 -39.26
C ILE A 2 17.25 1.22 -38.49
N ARG A 3 16.52 0.25 -39.06
CA ARG A 3 15.36 -0.39 -38.40
C ARG A 3 15.71 -1.23 -37.16
N ARG A 4 16.98 -1.65 -36.98
CA ARG A 4 17.40 -2.48 -35.82
C ARG A 4 17.78 -1.65 -34.59
N PHE A 5 18.10 -0.36 -34.76
CA PHE A 5 18.45 0.53 -33.66
C PHE A 5 17.23 1.15 -32.97
N ALA A 6 16.17 1.47 -33.72
CA ALA A 6 14.93 2.01 -33.16
C ALA A 6 14.25 1.03 -32.19
N SER A 7 14.34 -0.27 -32.44
CA SER A 7 13.81 -1.33 -31.59
C SER A 7 14.56 -1.48 -30.25
N LEU A 8 15.86 -1.16 -30.21
CA LEU A 8 16.66 -1.26 -28.99
C LEU A 8 16.36 -0.11 -28.00
N VAL A 9 16.10 1.09 -28.51
CA VAL A 9 15.78 2.27 -27.67
C VAL A 9 14.39 2.15 -27.06
N ALA A 10 13.39 1.67 -27.82
CA ALA A 10 12.05 1.46 -27.30
C ALA A 10 11.99 0.38 -26.20
N ALA A 11 12.80 -0.69 -26.32
CA ALA A 11 12.91 -1.71 -25.29
C ALA A 11 13.56 -1.18 -23.99
N ALA A 12 14.54 -0.29 -24.10
CA ALA A 12 15.21 0.31 -22.95
C ALA A 12 14.28 1.25 -22.15
N VAL A 13 13.41 2.01 -22.81
CA VAL A 13 12.44 2.90 -22.13
C VAL A 13 11.34 2.09 -21.42
N LEU A 14 10.82 1.04 -22.05
CA LEU A 14 9.84 0.13 -21.43
C LEU A 14 10.40 -0.60 -20.20
N ALA A 15 11.70 -0.91 -20.19
CA ALA A 15 12.36 -1.56 -19.05
C ALA A 15 12.46 -0.65 -17.81
N VAL A 16 12.58 0.66 -17.99
CA VAL A 16 12.69 1.62 -16.87
C VAL A 16 11.31 1.94 -16.26
N CYS A 17 10.24 1.99 -17.07
CA CYS A 17 8.90 2.22 -16.56
C CYS A 17 8.31 1.00 -15.82
N ALA A 18 8.84 -0.21 -16.05
CA ALA A 18 8.36 -1.43 -15.42
C ALA A 18 8.95 -1.72 -14.02
N SER A 19 9.92 -0.91 -13.55
CA SER A 19 10.58 -1.13 -12.25
C SER A 19 10.13 -0.18 -11.14
N ALA A 20 9.03 0.56 -11.32
CA ALA A 20 8.38 1.23 -10.20
C ALA A 20 7.73 0.14 -9.33
N ALA A 21 8.50 -0.40 -8.38
CA ALA A 21 7.94 -1.23 -7.34
C ALA A 21 6.87 -0.41 -6.59
N PRO A 22 5.69 -0.98 -6.30
CA PRO A 22 4.70 -0.28 -5.49
C PRO A 22 5.39 0.16 -4.20
N ALA A 23 5.31 1.45 -3.88
CA ALA A 23 5.78 1.99 -2.62
C ALA A 23 4.96 1.35 -1.49
N ARG A 24 5.45 0.21 -1.00
CA ARG A 24 4.94 -0.44 0.20
C ARG A 24 5.44 0.40 1.36
N ALA A 25 4.54 0.88 2.21
CA ALA A 25 4.82 1.48 3.51
C ALA A 25 5.41 0.41 4.46
N ASP A 26 6.60 -0.11 4.12
CA ASP A 26 7.24 -1.20 4.85
C ASP A 26 7.92 -0.63 6.11
N GLY A 27 7.21 -0.70 7.23
CA GLY A 27 7.72 -0.35 8.55
C GLY A 27 7.06 0.83 9.25
N GLU A 28 5.95 1.35 8.72
CA GLU A 28 5.22 2.49 9.30
C GLU A 28 4.11 2.07 10.26
N ILE A 29 3.92 0.76 10.47
CA ILE A 29 2.90 0.21 11.36
C ILE A 29 3.56 -0.55 12.49
N GLY A 30 3.23 -0.16 13.71
CA GLY A 30 3.50 -0.95 14.91
C GLY A 30 2.27 -1.77 15.27
N LEU A 31 2.46 -3.06 15.54
CA LEU A 31 1.46 -3.96 16.12
C LEU A 31 1.90 -4.39 17.52
N SER A 32 0.97 -4.47 18.46
CA SER A 32 1.28 -4.85 19.84
C SER A 32 0.14 -5.63 20.49
N SER A 33 0.45 -6.74 21.15
CA SER A 33 -0.52 -7.51 21.94
C SER A 33 -0.62 -7.05 23.39
N ASP A 34 0.40 -6.36 23.91
CA ASP A 34 0.51 -5.90 25.31
C ASP A 34 0.42 -4.38 25.46
N GLY A 35 0.40 -3.63 24.35
CA GLY A 35 0.44 -2.16 24.30
C GLY A 35 1.82 -1.56 24.61
N VAL A 36 2.85 -2.38 24.85
CA VAL A 36 4.19 -1.93 25.28
C VAL A 36 5.24 -2.34 24.25
N THR A 37 5.17 -3.57 23.78
CA THR A 37 6.09 -4.16 22.80
C THR A 37 5.49 -4.05 21.41
N TRP A 38 6.19 -3.35 20.52
CA TRP A 38 5.73 -3.07 19.17
C TRP A 38 6.54 -3.85 18.14
N VAL A 39 5.86 -4.58 17.26
CA VAL A 39 6.43 -5.41 16.21
C VAL A 39 5.74 -5.12 14.88
N ARG A 40 6.39 -5.44 13.75
CA ARG A 40 5.78 -5.22 12.42
C ARG A 40 4.73 -6.26 12.06
N GLN A 41 4.79 -7.44 12.68
CA GLN A 41 3.89 -8.55 12.44
C GLN A 41 3.63 -9.28 13.75
N LEU A 42 2.37 -9.57 14.04
CA LEU A 42 2.01 -10.47 15.14
C LEU A 42 2.25 -11.90 14.67
N THR A 43 3.29 -12.53 15.21
CA THR A 43 3.60 -13.95 14.96
C THR A 43 2.98 -14.88 15.99
N THR A 44 2.52 -14.31 17.11
CA THR A 44 1.81 -15.07 18.15
C THR A 44 0.32 -15.13 17.77
N PRO A 45 -0.29 -16.32 17.77
CA PRO A 45 -1.73 -16.47 17.57
C PRO A 45 -2.52 -15.61 18.55
N LEU A 46 -3.65 -15.05 18.09
CA LEU A 46 -4.50 -14.20 18.94
C LEU A 46 -5.21 -15.02 20.03
N TYR A 47 -5.50 -16.28 19.73
CA TYR A 47 -5.99 -17.28 20.67
C TYR A 47 -4.86 -18.27 20.99
N ASP A 48 -4.78 -18.73 22.24
CA ASP A 48 -3.82 -19.76 22.63
C ASP A 48 -4.02 -21.02 21.77
N ALA A 49 -2.93 -21.70 21.38
CA ALA A 49 -3.02 -22.96 20.63
C ALA A 49 -3.70 -24.08 21.44
N GLY A 50 -3.74 -23.97 22.77
CA GLY A 50 -4.49 -24.86 23.65
C GLY A 50 -5.93 -24.39 23.94
N PHE A 51 -6.37 -23.28 23.35
CA PHE A 51 -7.74 -22.81 23.53
C PHE A 51 -8.73 -23.72 22.79
N ALA A 52 -9.71 -24.24 23.52
CA ALA A 52 -10.78 -25.07 22.99
C ALA A 52 -12.12 -24.35 23.20
N TRP A 53 -12.91 -24.24 22.14
CA TRP A 53 -14.23 -23.62 22.20
C TRP A 53 -15.25 -24.58 22.82
N VAL A 54 -16.00 -24.11 23.81
CA VAL A 54 -17.16 -24.81 24.38
C VAL A 54 -18.44 -24.16 23.86
N PRO A 55 -19.49 -24.95 23.51
CA PRO A 55 -20.77 -24.38 23.09
C PRO A 55 -21.30 -23.36 24.09
N GLY A 56 -21.62 -22.15 23.59
CA GLY A 56 -22.03 -21.01 24.39
C GLY A 56 -20.90 -20.05 24.76
N ASP A 57 -19.65 -20.37 24.44
CA ASP A 57 -18.51 -19.49 24.68
C ASP A 57 -18.59 -18.23 23.83
N VAL A 58 -18.19 -17.12 24.46
CA VAL A 58 -17.96 -15.83 23.82
C VAL A 58 -16.60 -15.35 24.27
N GLU A 59 -15.65 -15.28 23.35
CA GLU A 59 -14.30 -14.82 23.66
C GLU A 59 -13.94 -13.60 22.82
N GLU A 60 -13.37 -12.60 23.49
CA GLU A 60 -12.83 -11.41 22.84
C GLU A 60 -11.32 -11.36 23.04
N ARG A 61 -10.60 -11.00 21.98
CA ARG A 61 -9.16 -10.74 22.02
C ARG A 61 -8.86 -9.46 21.28
N SER A 62 -7.91 -8.69 21.80
CA SER A 62 -7.54 -7.40 21.23
C SER A 62 -6.05 -7.30 21.02
N PHE A 63 -5.68 -6.50 20.03
CA PHE A 63 -4.32 -6.03 19.83
C PHE A 63 -4.36 -4.56 19.42
N ARG A 64 -3.23 -3.87 19.54
CA ARG A 64 -3.08 -2.44 19.23
C ARG A 64 -2.36 -2.28 17.90
N VAL A 65 -2.74 -1.25 17.16
CA VAL A 65 -2.13 -0.82 15.90
C VAL A 65 -1.74 0.63 16.06
N ARG A 66 -0.48 0.97 15.83
CA ARG A 66 0.07 2.31 15.94
C ARG A 66 0.64 2.77 14.61
N ASN A 67 0.43 4.05 14.31
CA ASN A 67 1.13 4.71 13.22
C ASN A 67 2.56 5.08 13.67
N ASP A 68 3.54 4.29 13.22
CA ASP A 68 4.98 4.51 13.41
C ASP A 68 5.61 5.36 12.27
N GLY A 69 4.79 5.80 11.32
CA GLY A 69 5.18 6.68 10.23
C GLY A 69 5.52 8.11 10.68
N PRO A 70 6.13 8.92 9.79
CA PRO A 70 6.52 10.28 10.10
C PRO A 70 5.34 11.28 10.12
N SER A 71 4.22 10.92 9.49
CA SER A 71 3.02 11.71 9.19
C SER A 71 1.76 11.04 9.76
N ALA A 72 0.62 11.74 9.72
CA ALA A 72 -0.67 11.09 9.89
C ALA A 72 -0.98 10.22 8.65
N GLY A 73 -1.76 9.15 8.82
CA GLY A 73 -2.09 8.26 7.72
C GLY A 73 -3.43 7.56 7.91
N GLU A 74 -3.93 7.00 6.82
CA GLU A 74 -5.18 6.27 6.75
C GLU A 74 -4.93 4.79 7.07
N LEU A 75 -5.44 4.34 8.22
CA LEU A 75 -5.39 2.93 8.57
C LEU A 75 -6.56 2.18 7.95
N THR A 76 -6.26 1.27 7.02
CA THR A 76 -7.16 0.16 6.64
C THR A 76 -6.83 -1.06 7.51
N VAL A 77 -7.85 -1.83 7.91
CA VAL A 77 -7.62 -3.09 8.64
C VAL A 77 -8.33 -4.22 7.91
N ASP A 78 -7.53 -5.18 7.42
CA ASP A 78 -8.03 -6.40 6.82
C ASP A 78 -7.88 -7.57 7.80
N VAL A 79 -8.90 -8.41 7.89
CA VAL A 79 -8.84 -9.67 8.61
C VAL A 79 -8.79 -10.79 7.58
N VAL A 80 -7.72 -11.60 7.60
CA VAL A 80 -7.51 -12.67 6.62
C VAL A 80 -7.72 -14.01 7.29
N ALA A 81 -8.96 -14.46 7.31
CA ALA A 81 -9.33 -15.66 8.01
C ALA A 81 -9.05 -16.89 7.12
N GLY A 82 -8.07 -17.69 7.53
CA GLY A 82 -7.86 -19.04 6.98
C GLY A 82 -8.92 -19.98 7.56
N ASP A 83 -9.44 -20.88 6.73
CA ASP A 83 -10.42 -21.88 7.19
C ASP A 83 -10.14 -23.27 6.61
N PRO A 84 -9.03 -23.91 6.98
CA PRO A 84 -8.62 -25.19 6.40
C PRO A 84 -9.60 -26.33 6.71
N GLN A 85 -10.42 -26.19 7.76
CA GLN A 85 -11.34 -27.21 8.26
C GLN A 85 -12.83 -26.84 8.05
N ALA A 86 -13.12 -25.73 7.36
CA ALA A 86 -14.47 -25.22 7.15
C ALA A 86 -15.22 -24.83 8.46
N PHE A 87 -14.50 -24.55 9.54
CA PHE A 87 -15.07 -24.19 10.83
C PHE A 87 -15.59 -22.74 10.84
N LEU A 88 -14.90 -21.80 10.18
CA LEU A 88 -15.42 -20.43 10.01
C LEU A 88 -16.60 -20.37 9.05
N ALA A 89 -16.70 -21.32 8.11
CA ALA A 89 -17.86 -21.49 7.25
C ALA A 89 -19.06 -22.15 7.98
N SER A 90 -18.84 -22.68 9.19
CA SER A 90 -19.91 -23.28 9.99
C SER A 90 -20.85 -22.19 10.50
N PRO A 91 -22.18 -22.39 10.44
CA PRO A 91 -23.12 -21.46 11.07
C PRO A 91 -22.98 -21.43 12.60
N ASP A 92 -22.26 -22.38 13.19
CA ASP A 92 -22.12 -22.54 14.63
C ASP A 92 -21.14 -21.55 15.25
N LEU A 93 -20.15 -21.08 14.48
CA LEU A 93 -19.20 -20.07 14.93
C LEU A 93 -19.51 -18.74 14.24
N LEU A 94 -19.74 -17.70 15.04
CA LEU A 94 -19.77 -16.32 14.58
C LEU A 94 -18.45 -15.65 14.96
N LEU A 95 -17.66 -15.28 13.96
CA LEU A 95 -16.45 -14.47 14.15
C LEU A 95 -16.76 -13.03 13.73
N GLU A 96 -16.45 -12.08 14.59
CA GLU A 96 -16.64 -10.65 14.35
C GLU A 96 -15.37 -9.89 14.70
N ALA A 97 -15.14 -8.76 14.05
CA ALA A 97 -14.06 -7.86 14.39
C ALA A 97 -14.51 -6.41 14.34
N ARG A 98 -13.84 -5.54 15.12
CA ARG A 98 -14.07 -4.09 15.12
C ARG A 98 -12.76 -3.35 15.33
N VAL A 99 -12.73 -2.11 14.83
CA VAL A 99 -11.64 -1.15 15.05
C VAL A 99 -12.10 -0.07 16.02
N GLY A 100 -11.34 0.18 17.08
CA GLY A 100 -11.67 1.11 18.15
C GLY A 100 -13.06 0.85 18.74
N SER A 101 -13.91 1.87 18.72
CA SER A 101 -15.32 1.80 19.12
C SER A 101 -16.28 1.67 17.93
N GLY A 102 -15.77 1.26 16.76
CA GLY A 102 -16.55 1.07 15.54
C GLY A 102 -17.56 -0.10 15.64
N PRO A 103 -18.38 -0.29 14.59
CA PRO A 103 -19.33 -1.40 14.53
C PRO A 103 -18.59 -2.74 14.46
N TRP A 104 -19.25 -3.79 14.94
CA TRP A 104 -18.81 -5.16 14.69
C TRP A 104 -19.08 -5.52 13.22
N VAL A 105 -18.08 -6.12 12.59
CA VAL A 105 -18.15 -6.62 11.22
C VAL A 105 -17.91 -8.12 11.27
N GLU A 106 -18.80 -8.89 10.66
CA GLU A 106 -18.65 -10.35 10.56
C GLU A 106 -17.44 -10.70 9.71
N VAL A 107 -16.61 -11.61 10.22
CA VAL A 107 -15.40 -12.12 9.56
C VAL A 107 -15.73 -13.46 8.91
N VAL A 108 -15.64 -13.49 7.59
CA VAL A 108 -15.88 -14.67 6.77
C VAL A 108 -14.56 -15.26 6.26
N PRO A 109 -14.53 -16.55 5.84
CA PRO A 109 -13.36 -17.12 5.20
C PRO A 109 -12.82 -16.25 4.05
N GLY A 110 -11.52 -16.03 4.01
CA GLY A 110 -10.87 -15.12 3.06
C GLY A 110 -10.55 -13.76 3.67
N THR A 111 -10.72 -12.68 2.90
CA THR A 111 -10.40 -11.31 3.36
C THR A 111 -11.68 -10.57 3.72
N THR A 112 -11.76 -10.11 4.97
CA THR A 112 -12.82 -9.23 5.47
C THR A 112 -12.24 -7.84 5.73
N HIS A 113 -12.81 -6.81 5.09
CA HIS A 113 -12.44 -5.41 5.31
C HIS A 113 -13.22 -4.83 6.48
N LEU A 114 -12.54 -4.30 7.50
CA LEU A 114 -13.20 -3.66 8.64
C LEU A 114 -13.60 -2.22 8.31
N GLN A 115 -14.73 -1.77 8.87
CA GLN A 115 -15.20 -0.39 8.75
C GLN A 115 -14.96 0.42 10.04
N PRO A 116 -14.69 1.73 9.97
CA PRO A 116 -14.54 2.52 8.75
C PRO A 116 -13.30 2.10 7.96
N ALA A 117 -13.41 2.08 6.62
CA ALA A 117 -12.31 1.70 5.74
C ALA A 117 -11.05 2.57 5.94
N VAL A 118 -11.26 3.73 6.55
CA VAL A 118 -10.30 4.81 6.75
C VAL A 118 -10.37 5.26 8.20
N LEU A 119 -9.25 5.16 8.92
CA LEU A 119 -9.09 5.82 10.21
C LEU A 119 -7.86 6.73 10.14
N ASP A 120 -8.08 8.03 10.32
CA ASP A 120 -6.99 9.00 10.49
C ASP A 120 -6.28 8.75 11.82
N ILE A 121 -5.07 8.22 11.73
CA ILE A 121 -4.23 8.01 12.91
C ILE A 121 -3.08 9.01 12.87
N ALA A 122 -3.09 9.94 13.82
CA ALA A 122 -1.98 10.85 14.03
C ALA A 122 -0.68 10.08 14.30
N LYS A 123 0.46 10.70 13.99
CA LYS A 123 1.78 10.12 14.28
C LYS A 123 1.88 9.66 15.74
N GLY A 124 2.27 8.40 15.94
CA GLY A 124 2.44 7.78 17.25
C GLY A 124 1.13 7.49 18.00
N ALA A 125 -0.02 7.86 17.45
CA ALA A 125 -1.31 7.46 17.99
C ALA A 125 -1.60 6.00 17.63
N ASP A 126 -2.40 5.35 18.47
CA ASP A 126 -2.73 3.95 18.31
C ASP A 126 -4.21 3.64 18.58
N THR A 127 -4.71 2.63 17.87
CA THR A 127 -6.08 2.14 17.98
C THR A 127 -6.09 0.66 18.35
N SER A 128 -7.19 0.18 18.92
CA SER A 128 -7.36 -1.24 19.22
C SER A 128 -8.17 -1.94 18.13
N VAL A 129 -7.70 -3.08 17.65
CA VAL A 129 -8.51 -4.02 16.89
C VAL A 129 -8.97 -5.12 17.85
N THR A 130 -10.27 -5.38 17.91
CA THR A 130 -10.84 -6.43 18.75
C THR A 130 -11.51 -7.45 17.86
N VAL A 131 -11.21 -8.73 18.08
CA VAL A 131 -11.83 -9.88 17.43
C VAL A 131 -12.65 -10.61 18.49
N ARG A 132 -13.90 -10.93 18.17
CA ARG A 132 -14.79 -11.72 18.99
C ARG A 132 -15.16 -13.00 18.26
N GLY A 133 -14.96 -14.15 18.89
CA GLY A 133 -15.58 -15.40 18.47
C GLY A 133 -16.74 -15.75 19.39
N THR A 134 -17.84 -16.23 18.82
CA THR A 134 -19.00 -16.75 19.55
C THR A 134 -19.32 -18.13 19.03
N LEU A 135 -19.21 -19.15 19.88
CA LEU A 135 -19.67 -20.50 19.57
C LEU A 135 -21.11 -20.66 20.08
N ARG A 136 -22.04 -21.04 19.20
CA ARG A 136 -23.44 -21.22 19.57
C ARG A 136 -23.61 -22.34 20.61
N ALA A 137 -24.60 -22.19 21.48
CA ALA A 137 -24.85 -23.17 22.54
C ALA A 137 -25.43 -24.48 21.99
N GLU A 138 -26.06 -24.43 20.81
CA GLU A 138 -26.68 -25.57 20.13
C GLU A 138 -25.67 -26.45 19.37
N THR A 139 -24.40 -26.07 19.36
CA THR A 139 -23.33 -26.78 18.66
C THR A 139 -23.06 -28.14 19.29
N THR A 140 -23.21 -29.21 18.51
CA THR A 140 -23.01 -30.60 18.97
C THR A 140 -21.85 -31.34 18.29
N GLY A 141 -21.35 -30.83 17.17
CA GLY A 141 -20.08 -31.25 16.55
C GLY A 141 -19.08 -30.12 16.67
N HIS A 142 -17.77 -30.38 16.59
CA HIS A 142 -16.70 -29.36 16.58
C HIS A 142 -16.17 -28.85 17.94
N MET A 143 -16.38 -29.57 19.04
CA MET A 143 -15.80 -29.19 20.36
C MET A 143 -14.26 -29.32 20.41
N ASP A 144 -13.68 -30.12 19.50
CA ASP A 144 -12.24 -30.41 19.46
C ASP A 144 -11.53 -29.65 18.32
N GLU A 145 -12.26 -28.83 17.56
CA GLU A 145 -11.73 -28.13 16.39
C GLU A 145 -11.14 -26.78 16.79
N ILE A 146 -9.90 -26.57 16.38
CA ILE A 146 -9.21 -25.29 16.49
C ILE A 146 -9.35 -24.63 15.13
N ALA A 147 -9.97 -23.45 15.05
CA ALA A 147 -9.89 -22.62 13.86
C ALA A 147 -8.62 -21.75 13.90
N PRO A 148 -7.56 -22.09 13.15
CA PRO A 148 -6.49 -21.15 12.92
C PRO A 148 -6.99 -20.07 11.96
N PHE A 149 -7.05 -18.82 12.40
CA PHE A 149 -7.24 -17.68 11.51
C PHE A 149 -6.08 -16.69 11.67
N GLU A 150 -5.74 -15.99 10.59
CA GLU A 150 -4.70 -14.96 10.57
C GLU A 150 -5.38 -13.58 10.56
N VAL A 151 -4.71 -12.55 11.10
CA VAL A 151 -5.16 -11.17 10.97
C VAL A 151 -4.07 -10.41 10.26
N ARG A 152 -4.39 -9.75 9.14
CA ARG A 152 -3.41 -9.02 8.33
C ARG A 152 -3.77 -7.54 8.24
N VAL A 153 -3.13 -6.74 9.06
CA VAL A 153 -3.31 -5.29 9.02
C VAL A 153 -2.44 -4.67 7.92
N THR A 154 -3.02 -3.78 7.12
CA THR A 154 -2.29 -3.03 6.08
C THR A 154 -2.66 -1.55 6.16
N MET A 155 -1.70 -0.68 6.46
CA MET A 155 -1.87 0.77 6.43
C MET A 155 -1.44 1.32 5.07
N SER A 156 -2.17 2.30 4.57
CA SER A 156 -1.81 3.07 3.38
C SER A 156 -1.68 4.53 3.79
N GLU A 157 -0.57 5.18 3.45
CA GLU A 157 -0.45 6.62 3.62
C GLU A 157 -1.50 7.30 2.72
N ASP A 158 -2.33 8.18 3.29
CA ASP A 158 -3.22 8.99 2.47
C ASP A 158 -2.34 9.99 1.72
N GLY A 159 -2.33 9.85 0.40
CA GLY A 159 -1.45 10.59 -0.49
C GLY A 159 -1.96 12.01 -0.73
N ASP A 160 -2.40 12.74 0.29
CA ASP A 160 -2.56 14.19 0.19
C ASP A 160 -1.27 14.88 0.64
N VAL A 161 -0.27 14.82 -0.23
CA VAL A 161 0.82 15.82 -0.25
C VAL A 161 0.28 17.15 -0.79
N GLY A 162 -0.82 17.62 -0.21
CA GLY A 162 -1.41 18.93 -0.44
C GLY A 162 -0.72 19.95 0.46
N GLY A 163 0.36 20.54 -0.02
CA GLY A 163 0.98 21.68 0.64
C GLY A 163 0.01 22.86 0.73
N GLN A 164 -0.68 23.01 1.86
CA GLN A 164 -1.34 24.26 2.23
C GLN A 164 -0.30 25.18 2.86
N GLU A 165 0.28 26.05 2.03
CA GLU A 165 0.91 27.27 2.52
C GLU A 165 -0.21 28.30 2.80
N GLU A 166 -0.57 28.45 4.07
CA GLU A 166 -1.23 29.68 4.54
C GLU A 166 -0.18 30.79 4.53
N GLY A 167 -0.06 31.46 3.37
CA GLY A 167 0.73 32.66 3.17
C GLY A 167 -0.15 33.78 2.64
N GLU A 168 -0.80 34.50 3.55
CA GLU A 168 -1.43 35.79 3.29
C GLU A 168 -0.30 36.79 2.99
N ASP A 169 -0.04 37.06 1.70
CA ASP A 169 0.89 38.12 1.30
C ASP A 169 0.31 38.92 0.11
N ASP A 170 -0.30 40.03 0.48
CA ASP A 170 -0.76 41.14 -0.35
C ASP A 170 0.46 41.92 -0.87
N GLY A 171 1.22 41.28 -1.77
CA GLY A 171 2.46 41.79 -2.35
C GLY A 171 2.38 42.01 -3.86
N GLU A 172 2.45 43.27 -4.24
CA GLU A 172 2.47 43.87 -5.58
C GLU A 172 3.19 43.07 -6.69
N VAL A 173 2.47 42.86 -7.80
CA VAL A 173 2.91 42.10 -8.98
C VAL A 173 3.94 42.88 -9.79
N ASN A 174 5.20 42.48 -9.71
CA ASN A 174 6.22 42.87 -10.70
C ASN A 174 7.27 41.77 -10.90
N GLY A 175 7.12 41.03 -12.02
CA GLY A 175 8.23 40.39 -12.73
C GLY A 175 8.61 38.97 -12.30
N SER A 176 8.51 38.05 -13.27
CA SER A 176 9.08 36.69 -13.28
C SER A 176 8.32 35.67 -12.43
N ALA A 177 7.27 35.10 -13.04
CA ALA A 177 6.60 33.91 -12.55
C ALA A 177 7.60 32.73 -12.43
N ALA A 178 8.18 32.58 -11.24
CA ALA A 178 8.89 31.39 -10.82
C ALA A 178 7.84 30.33 -10.48
N LEU A 179 7.82 29.27 -11.27
CA LEU A 179 6.96 28.11 -11.04
C LEU A 179 7.36 27.43 -9.72
N PRO A 180 6.41 26.84 -8.98
CA PRO A 180 6.69 26.13 -7.73
C PRO A 180 7.66 24.96 -7.97
N ASP A 181 8.64 24.85 -7.07
CA ASP A 181 9.68 23.83 -7.08
C ASP A 181 9.08 22.48 -6.65
N THR A 182 8.52 21.78 -7.63
CA THR A 182 7.99 20.40 -7.50
C THR A 182 9.11 19.35 -7.67
N GLY A 183 10.34 19.72 -7.33
CA GLY A 183 11.54 18.91 -7.54
C GLY A 183 11.55 17.63 -6.72
N GLY A 184 11.30 16.49 -7.38
CA GLY A 184 11.80 15.20 -6.91
C GLY A 184 13.33 15.25 -6.72
N PRO A 185 13.96 14.28 -6.02
CA PRO A 185 15.37 14.33 -5.57
C PRO A 185 16.42 14.31 -6.70
N PHE A 186 15.99 14.48 -7.95
CA PHE A 186 16.82 14.53 -9.12
C PHE A 186 17.38 15.94 -9.30
N GLY A 187 18.62 16.14 -8.83
CA GLY A 187 19.34 17.38 -9.05
C GLY A 187 19.42 17.74 -10.54
N VAL A 188 19.56 19.04 -10.83
CA VAL A 188 19.59 19.67 -12.17
C VAL A 188 20.46 18.91 -13.20
N GLY A 189 21.48 18.17 -12.75
CA GLY A 189 22.30 17.31 -13.61
C GLY A 189 21.51 16.24 -14.37
N VAL A 190 20.42 15.70 -13.81
CA VAL A 190 19.57 14.69 -14.46
C VAL A 190 18.82 15.29 -15.65
N ILE A 191 18.39 16.55 -15.55
CA ILE A 191 17.72 17.27 -16.64
C ILE A 191 18.67 17.45 -17.82
N TRP A 192 19.92 17.84 -17.57
CA TRP A 192 20.94 17.97 -18.62
C TRP A 192 21.30 16.64 -19.26
N LEU A 193 21.34 15.55 -18.47
CA LEU A 193 21.59 14.21 -18.98
C LEU A 193 20.44 13.71 -19.87
N ALA A 194 19.19 13.96 -19.46
CA ALA A 194 18.01 13.66 -20.27
C ALA A 194 17.99 14.47 -21.57
N ALA A 195 18.26 15.78 -21.51
CA ALA A 195 18.34 16.64 -22.68
C ALA A 195 19.46 16.21 -23.64
N GLY A 196 20.62 15.81 -23.11
CA GLY A 196 21.74 15.27 -23.89
C GLY A 196 21.38 13.97 -24.63
N LEU A 197 20.68 13.05 -23.96
CA LEU A 197 20.22 11.81 -24.58
C LEU A 197 19.20 12.04 -25.70
N VAL A 198 18.25 12.97 -25.49
CA VAL A 198 17.27 13.35 -26.53
C VAL A 198 17.97 13.98 -27.73
N GLY A 199 18.91 14.90 -27.49
CA GLY A 199 19.69 15.56 -28.56
C GLY A 199 20.52 14.58 -29.37
N ALA A 200 21.21 13.64 -28.71
CA ALA A 200 21.99 12.60 -29.36
C ALA A 200 21.11 11.66 -30.21
N GLY A 201 19.92 11.32 -29.71
CA GLY A 201 18.93 10.54 -30.46
C GLY A 201 18.50 11.23 -31.75
N ILE A 202 18.18 12.52 -31.70
CA ILE A 202 17.76 13.30 -32.88
C ILE A 202 18.89 13.41 -33.91
N ALA A 203 20.13 13.62 -33.47
CA ALA A 203 21.28 13.73 -34.36
C ALA A 203 21.55 12.43 -35.15
N LEU A 204 21.34 11.27 -34.51
CA LEU A 204 21.50 9.96 -35.15
C LEU A 204 20.37 9.61 -36.13
N VAL A 205 19.16 10.15 -35.94
CA VAL A 205 17.97 9.86 -36.76
C VAL A 205 17.85 10.75 -37.99
N ARG A 206 18.83 11.63 -38.26
CA ARG A 206 18.83 12.49 -39.46
C ARG A 206 19.72 11.90 -40.57
N PRO A 207 19.26 10.89 -41.35
CA PRO A 207 20.05 10.37 -42.45
C PRO A 207 20.20 11.46 -43.52
N GLY A 208 21.45 11.69 -43.93
CA GLY A 208 21.84 12.69 -44.92
C GLY A 208 21.12 12.51 -46.25
N ARG A 209 20.06 13.29 -46.48
CA ARG A 209 19.43 13.51 -47.79
C ARG A 209 20.21 14.54 -48.63
N ARG A 210 21.53 14.42 -48.71
CA ARG A 210 22.35 15.26 -49.60
C ARG A 210 23.41 14.40 -50.27
N GLN A 211 23.01 13.72 -51.34
CA GLN A 211 23.86 13.34 -52.50
C GLN A 211 23.02 12.46 -53.45
N ARG A 212 22.07 13.08 -54.16
CA ARG A 212 21.51 12.49 -55.38
C ARG A 212 20.98 13.58 -56.32
N THR A 213 21.85 14.54 -56.65
CA THR A 213 21.58 15.51 -57.72
C THR A 213 22.90 15.85 -58.43
N GLU A 214 23.48 14.87 -59.13
CA GLU A 214 24.48 15.08 -60.19
C GLU A 214 24.94 13.70 -60.67
N VAL A 215 24.24 13.11 -61.64
CA VAL A 215 24.76 12.34 -62.79
C VAL A 215 23.52 12.01 -63.64
N ALA A 216 23.01 13.02 -64.33
CA ALA A 216 22.08 12.83 -65.46
C ALA A 216 22.21 14.04 -66.40
N ASP A 217 23.46 14.37 -66.75
CA ASP A 217 23.73 15.16 -67.95
C ASP A 217 25.16 14.83 -68.42
N ARG A 218 25.23 14.02 -69.49
CA ARG A 218 26.35 13.72 -70.42
C ARG A 218 26.40 12.23 -70.77
N GLY A 219 25.99 11.93 -72.00
CA GLY A 219 26.15 10.64 -72.66
C GLY A 219 25.03 10.39 -73.65
#